data_AF-A0A843CPS1-F1
#
_entry.id   AF-A0A843CPS1-F1
#
_cell.length_a   1.000
_cell.length_b   1.000
_cell.length_c   1.000
_cell.angle_alpha   90.00
_cell.angle_beta   90.00
_cell.angle_gamma   90.00
#
_symmetry.space_group_name_H-M   'P 1'
#
loop_
_entity.id
_entity.type
_entity.pdbx_description
1 polymer ?
#
loop_
_entity_poly.entity_id
_entity_poly.type
_entity_poly.pdbx_seq_one_letter_code
_entity_poly.pdbx_strand_id
1 'polypeptide(L)'
;MTGQYQNPPADIPEQGDIPEKYILFTPSALDLPPDAVPGNSPAPPGSAGSSGSFLSGKSGKSEKSGKSPKPESPRRSLRIDEIDPENRPRERLKRCGPGALSNAELAAVILRTGTRQENILQICQRLFSEYTLPGLSRAGMTKLRAMHGIGEVKAAQICAVFELARRLEMYSDEPKRKITSPSDVFDIVHAGLRGEKKEHFIVLFLNTKNQVLKEEVISIGSLNASIVHPREIFRQAVIEAAASVILVHNHPSGDPKPSDEDIEMTERVCRAGDVVGIDVLDHIIIGDHDFVSMKQEGYMRHPLCGQREQCGQCEQCGQCDSVNSSDSVDSADCVNSADSENSASSVNSVTV
;
A
#
# COMPACT_ATOMS: atom_id res chain seq x y z
N MET A 1 20.61 -51.04 8.35
CA MET A 1 19.87 -51.16 9.62
C MET A 1 18.99 -49.93 9.74
N THR A 2 17.68 -50.16 9.72
CA THR A 2 16.60 -49.18 9.62
C THR A 2 16.39 -48.41 10.92
N GLY A 3 16.53 -47.09 10.89
CA GLY A 3 16.15 -46.21 12.01
C GLY A 3 14.63 -46.00 12.02
N GLN A 4 13.98 -46.51 13.07
CA GLN A 4 12.54 -46.39 13.29
C GLN A 4 12.19 -44.97 13.77
N TYR A 5 11.30 -44.31 13.03
CA TYR A 5 10.56 -43.15 13.50
C TYR A 5 9.56 -43.58 14.58
N GLN A 6 9.68 -43.03 15.79
CA GLN A 6 8.66 -43.15 16.83
C GLN A 6 7.62 -42.03 16.65
N ASN A 7 6.34 -42.40 16.56
CA ASN A 7 5.22 -41.46 16.58
C ASN A 7 5.09 -40.81 17.97
N PRO A 8 4.73 -39.51 18.07
CA PRO A 8 4.38 -38.90 19.35
C PRO A 8 3.00 -39.39 19.85
N PRO A 9 2.77 -39.42 21.17
CA PRO A 9 1.52 -39.88 21.74
C PRO A 9 0.40 -38.85 21.54
N ALA A 10 -0.79 -39.37 21.26
CA ALA A 10 -2.04 -38.64 21.18
C ALA A 10 -2.59 -38.42 22.59
N ASP A 11 -2.73 -37.16 23.00
CA ASP A 11 -3.60 -36.76 24.12
C ASP A 11 -4.22 -35.40 23.76
N ILE A 12 -5.50 -35.43 23.38
CA ILE A 12 -6.38 -34.26 23.22
C ILE A 12 -7.28 -34.23 24.46
N PRO A 13 -7.30 -33.15 25.26
CA PRO A 13 -8.36 -32.98 26.24
C PRO A 13 -9.63 -32.44 25.58
N GLU A 14 -10.76 -33.02 25.98
CA GLU A 14 -12.13 -32.67 25.62
C GLU A 14 -12.52 -31.24 26.02
N GLN A 15 -13.51 -30.73 25.30
CA GLN A 15 -14.17 -29.44 25.45
C GLN A 15 -14.72 -29.20 26.86
N GLY A 16 -14.46 -28.00 27.40
CA GLY A 16 -15.13 -27.45 28.57
C GLY A 16 -15.00 -25.92 28.60
N ASP A 17 -16.16 -25.26 28.49
CA ASP A 17 -16.53 -23.92 28.95
C ASP A 17 -15.60 -22.72 28.67
N ILE A 18 -16.03 -21.87 27.72
CA ILE A 18 -15.57 -20.47 27.58
C ILE A 18 -16.78 -19.54 27.81
N PRO A 19 -16.70 -18.55 28.72
CA PRO A 19 -17.85 -17.74 29.13
C PRO A 19 -18.33 -16.74 28.05
N GLU A 20 -19.65 -16.59 27.95
CA GLU A 20 -20.38 -15.59 27.16
C GLU A 20 -20.03 -14.15 27.58
N LYS A 21 -18.95 -13.58 27.05
CA LYS A 21 -18.67 -12.15 27.27
C LYS A 21 -17.87 -11.47 26.15
N TYR A 22 -18.16 -11.78 24.89
CA TYR A 22 -17.73 -10.96 23.76
C TYR A 22 -18.80 -10.94 22.67
N ILE A 23 -19.90 -10.21 22.93
CA ILE A 23 -20.81 -9.75 21.88
C ILE A 23 -20.17 -8.53 21.24
N LEU A 24 -19.84 -8.65 19.95
CA LEU A 24 -19.28 -7.60 19.13
C LEU A 24 -20.30 -6.46 18.96
N PHE A 25 -19.87 -5.24 19.29
CA PHE A 25 -20.51 -3.99 18.88
C PHE A 25 -20.51 -3.91 17.35
N THR A 26 -21.69 -3.94 16.74
CA THR A 26 -21.92 -3.50 15.36
C THR A 26 -22.24 -2.00 15.35
N PRO A 27 -21.53 -1.14 14.58
CA PRO A 27 -22.04 0.20 14.31
C PRO A 27 -23.21 0.11 13.34
N SER A 28 -24.38 0.50 13.84
CA SER A 28 -25.59 0.74 13.07
C SER A 28 -25.43 1.96 12.16
N ALA A 29 -26.29 1.99 11.14
CA ALA A 29 -26.35 2.93 10.03
C ALA A 29 -26.23 4.42 10.41
N LEU A 30 -25.50 5.17 9.57
CA LEU A 30 -25.64 6.62 9.46
C LEU A 30 -26.36 6.95 8.15
N ASP A 31 -27.46 7.69 8.32
CA ASP A 31 -28.24 8.36 7.29
C ASP A 31 -27.37 9.20 6.35
N LEU A 32 -27.60 9.08 5.04
CA LEU A 32 -27.20 10.08 4.05
C LEU A 32 -28.43 10.49 3.21
N PRO A 33 -28.61 11.81 2.95
CA PRO A 33 -29.78 12.37 2.27
C PRO A 33 -29.79 12.06 0.76
N PRO A 34 -30.97 12.12 0.11
CA PRO A 34 -31.07 11.95 -1.34
C PRO A 34 -30.75 13.25 -2.09
N ASP A 35 -30.41 13.08 -3.37
CA ASP A 35 -30.39 14.07 -4.46
C ASP A 35 -29.02 14.62 -4.90
N ALA A 36 -28.56 14.12 -6.03
CA ALA A 36 -27.96 14.92 -7.10
C ALA A 36 -27.96 14.12 -8.42
N VAL A 37 -28.93 14.40 -9.28
CA VAL A 37 -28.97 13.98 -10.68
C VAL A 37 -28.06 14.91 -11.50
N PRO A 38 -27.21 14.39 -12.41
CA PRO A 38 -26.84 15.12 -13.63
C PRO A 38 -27.61 14.47 -14.79
N GLY A 39 -28.46 15.17 -15.53
CA GLY A 39 -28.20 16.46 -16.15
C GLY A 39 -27.81 16.22 -17.60
N ASN A 40 -28.80 15.82 -18.42
CA ASN A 40 -28.69 15.74 -19.87
C ASN A 40 -28.29 17.11 -20.45
N SER A 41 -27.36 17.14 -21.40
CA SER A 41 -27.28 18.24 -22.36
C SER A 41 -26.74 17.77 -23.73
N PRO A 42 -27.19 18.42 -24.81
CA PRO A 42 -27.34 17.79 -26.13
C PRO A 42 -26.16 18.05 -27.07
N ALA A 43 -26.06 17.19 -28.09
CA ALA A 43 -25.16 17.35 -29.23
C ALA A 43 -25.53 18.55 -30.12
N PRO A 44 -24.56 19.24 -30.75
CA PRO A 44 -24.82 20.35 -31.66
C PRO A 44 -25.18 19.88 -33.09
N PRO A 45 -25.95 20.67 -33.86
CA PRO A 45 -26.28 20.37 -35.25
C PRO A 45 -25.17 20.83 -36.21
N GLY A 46 -25.10 20.14 -37.35
CA GLY A 46 -24.00 20.20 -38.30
C GLY A 46 -23.90 21.43 -39.20
N SER A 47 -22.92 21.38 -40.09
CA SER A 47 -22.75 22.28 -41.21
C SER A 47 -22.39 21.52 -42.48
N ALA A 48 -23.02 21.96 -43.57
CA ALA A 48 -23.00 21.43 -44.92
C ALA A 48 -21.70 21.68 -45.72
N GLY A 49 -21.58 20.95 -46.84
CA GLY A 49 -20.65 21.19 -47.96
C GLY A 49 -20.52 19.91 -48.79
N SER A 50 -21.33 19.66 -49.83
CA SER A 50 -21.31 20.15 -51.21
C SER A 50 -20.26 19.51 -52.14
N SER A 51 -20.75 19.09 -53.33
CA SER A 51 -20.11 18.62 -54.59
C SER A 51 -20.35 17.12 -54.84
N GLY A 52 -21.23 16.70 -55.77
CA GLY A 52 -21.14 16.80 -57.24
C GLY A 52 -20.49 15.50 -57.77
N SER A 53 -20.93 14.76 -58.78
CA SER A 53 -22.00 14.84 -59.79
C SER A 53 -21.88 13.54 -60.65
N PHE A 54 -22.85 13.33 -61.56
CA PHE A 54 -22.79 12.49 -62.79
C PHE A 54 -23.31 11.03 -62.83
N LEU A 55 -24.43 10.93 -63.56
CA LEU A 55 -24.79 10.01 -64.67
C LEU A 55 -25.54 8.68 -64.42
N SER A 56 -26.77 8.76 -64.94
CA SER A 56 -27.73 7.75 -65.38
C SER A 56 -27.16 6.55 -66.16
N GLY A 57 -27.75 5.37 -65.93
CA GLY A 57 -27.57 4.17 -66.76
C GLY A 57 -28.60 3.10 -66.42
N LYS A 58 -29.42 2.72 -67.41
CA LYS A 58 -30.64 1.90 -67.32
C LYS A 58 -30.40 0.41 -67.01
N SER A 59 -31.53 -0.23 -66.63
CA SER A 59 -32.02 -1.57 -67.04
C SER A 59 -31.80 -2.76 -66.10
N GLY A 60 -32.86 -3.55 -65.91
CA GLY A 60 -32.72 -4.97 -65.60
C GLY A 60 -33.62 -5.55 -64.50
N LYS A 61 -34.79 -6.05 -64.92
CA LYS A 61 -35.51 -7.25 -64.43
C LYS A 61 -36.02 -7.31 -62.99
N SER A 62 -37.33 -7.54 -62.92
CA SER A 62 -38.08 -8.12 -61.81
C SER A 62 -37.57 -9.53 -61.47
N GLU A 63 -37.12 -9.75 -60.25
CA GLU A 63 -37.06 -11.10 -59.66
C GLU A 63 -37.55 -11.08 -58.21
N LYS A 64 -38.70 -11.73 -58.05
CA LYS A 64 -39.26 -12.46 -56.89
C LYS A 64 -38.75 -12.10 -55.49
N SER A 65 -39.71 -11.63 -54.70
CA SER A 65 -39.74 -11.62 -53.23
C SER A 65 -39.43 -13.01 -52.63
N GLY A 66 -38.15 -13.26 -52.34
CA GLY A 66 -37.71 -14.31 -51.43
C GLY A 66 -37.61 -13.75 -50.01
N LYS A 67 -38.33 -14.34 -49.07
CA LYS A 67 -38.37 -13.99 -47.64
C LYS A 67 -36.98 -13.68 -47.08
N SER A 68 -36.82 -12.52 -46.45
CA SER A 68 -35.69 -12.21 -45.57
C SER A 68 -35.54 -13.31 -44.51
N PRO A 69 -34.31 -13.79 -44.23
CA PRO A 69 -34.10 -14.77 -43.17
C PRO A 69 -34.50 -14.13 -41.84
N LYS A 70 -35.31 -14.86 -41.05
CA LYS A 70 -35.62 -14.45 -39.67
C LYS A 70 -34.31 -14.25 -38.92
N PRO A 71 -34.19 -13.25 -38.03
CA PRO A 71 -33.00 -13.10 -37.21
C PRO A 71 -32.75 -14.39 -36.44
N GLU A 72 -31.56 -14.98 -36.61
CA GLU A 72 -31.10 -16.13 -35.84
C GLU A 72 -31.24 -15.78 -34.35
N SER A 73 -31.95 -16.62 -33.60
CA SER A 73 -31.99 -16.56 -32.14
C SER A 73 -30.57 -16.50 -31.59
N PRO A 74 -30.28 -15.73 -30.51
CA PRO A 74 -28.93 -15.55 -30.00
C PRO A 74 -28.29 -16.92 -29.76
N ARG A 75 -27.16 -17.16 -30.42
CA ARG A 75 -26.43 -18.43 -30.34
C ARG A 75 -26.15 -18.72 -28.87
N ARG A 76 -26.72 -19.82 -28.38
CA ARG A 76 -26.51 -20.28 -27.01
C ARG A 76 -25.02 -20.45 -26.79
N SER A 77 -24.50 -19.84 -25.73
CA SER A 77 -23.13 -20.05 -25.29
C SER A 77 -22.86 -21.54 -25.08
N LEU A 78 -21.79 -22.05 -25.69
CA LEU A 78 -21.37 -23.44 -25.53
C LEU A 78 -21.17 -23.76 -24.05
N ARG A 79 -21.70 -24.89 -23.61
CA ARG A 79 -21.43 -25.37 -22.25
C ARG A 79 -19.99 -25.87 -22.15
N ILE A 80 -19.44 -25.95 -20.94
CA ILE A 80 -18.03 -26.35 -20.73
C ILE A 80 -17.79 -27.79 -21.21
N ASP A 81 -18.79 -28.66 -21.05
CA ASP A 81 -18.78 -30.04 -21.54
C ASP A 81 -18.87 -30.13 -23.07
N GLU A 82 -19.28 -29.07 -23.75
CA GLU A 82 -19.29 -28.96 -25.21
C GLU A 82 -17.95 -28.42 -25.77
N ILE A 83 -17.05 -27.94 -24.90
CA ILE A 83 -15.67 -27.61 -25.27
C ILE A 83 -14.89 -28.92 -25.39
N ASP A 84 -14.04 -29.01 -26.41
CA ASP A 84 -13.05 -30.07 -26.57
C ASP A 84 -12.36 -30.33 -25.22
N PRO A 85 -12.37 -31.57 -24.69
CA PRO A 85 -11.73 -31.92 -23.43
C PRO A 85 -10.32 -31.35 -23.28
N GLU A 86 -9.57 -31.24 -24.38
CA GLU A 86 -8.21 -30.70 -24.37
C GLU A 86 -8.15 -29.19 -24.08
N ASN A 87 -9.21 -28.46 -24.39
CA ASN A 87 -9.29 -27.01 -24.24
C ASN A 87 -10.03 -26.59 -22.97
N ARG A 88 -10.53 -27.54 -22.18
CA ARG A 88 -11.22 -27.23 -20.92
C ARG A 88 -10.22 -26.76 -19.85
N PRO A 89 -10.57 -25.75 -19.01
CA PRO A 89 -9.60 -25.15 -18.09
C PRO A 89 -8.97 -26.12 -17.08
N ARG A 90 -9.72 -27.10 -16.56
CA ARG A 90 -9.20 -28.04 -15.54
C ARG A 90 -8.22 -29.03 -16.17
N GLU A 91 -8.55 -29.51 -17.35
CA GLU A 91 -7.76 -30.43 -18.15
C GLU A 91 -6.48 -29.75 -18.63
N ARG A 92 -6.57 -28.50 -19.10
CA ARG A 92 -5.41 -27.66 -19.40
C ARG A 92 -4.54 -27.41 -18.17
N LEU A 93 -5.13 -27.10 -17.01
CA LEU A 93 -4.38 -26.90 -15.76
C LEU A 93 -3.59 -28.16 -15.38
N LYS A 94 -4.20 -29.35 -15.52
CA LYS A 94 -3.56 -30.63 -15.23
C LYS A 94 -2.42 -30.96 -16.21
N ARG A 95 -2.60 -30.66 -17.49
CA ARG A 95 -1.64 -31.02 -18.56
C ARG A 95 -0.49 -30.02 -18.68
N CYS A 96 -0.78 -28.73 -18.60
CA CYS A 96 0.15 -27.65 -18.94
C CYS A 96 0.57 -26.80 -17.72
N GLY A 97 -0.05 -27.01 -16.56
CA GLY A 97 0.20 -26.21 -15.36
C GLY A 97 -0.48 -24.83 -15.38
N PRO A 98 -0.48 -24.12 -14.24
CA PRO A 98 -1.20 -22.84 -14.08
C PRO A 98 -0.64 -21.71 -14.96
N GLY A 99 0.67 -21.71 -15.24
CA GLY A 99 1.31 -20.66 -16.04
C GLY A 99 0.86 -20.60 -17.50
N ALA A 100 0.24 -21.67 -18.02
CA ALA A 100 -0.29 -21.72 -19.39
C ALA A 100 -1.73 -21.22 -19.52
N LEU A 101 -2.41 -20.94 -18.40
CA LEU A 101 -3.81 -20.50 -18.38
C LEU A 101 -3.88 -18.98 -18.33
N SER A 102 -4.88 -18.42 -19.01
CA SER A 102 -5.24 -17.01 -18.84
C SER A 102 -5.89 -16.77 -17.46
N ASN A 103 -5.92 -15.50 -17.03
CA ASN A 103 -6.61 -15.10 -15.80
C ASN A 103 -8.07 -15.58 -15.77
N ALA A 104 -8.77 -15.49 -16.90
CA ALA A 104 -10.15 -15.95 -17.02
C ALA A 104 -10.28 -17.47 -16.82
N GLU A 105 -9.30 -18.24 -17.29
CA GLU A 105 -9.28 -19.70 -17.12
C GLU A 105 -8.93 -20.11 -15.69
N LEU A 106 -7.97 -19.44 -15.06
CA LEU A 106 -7.65 -19.66 -13.64
C LEU A 106 -8.88 -19.38 -12.76
N ALA A 107 -9.56 -18.25 -12.99
CA ALA A 107 -10.80 -17.94 -12.30
C ALA A 107 -11.91 -18.97 -12.61
N ALA A 108 -12.02 -19.44 -13.86
CA ALA A 108 -12.98 -20.46 -14.22
C ALA A 108 -12.78 -21.80 -13.48
N VAL A 109 -11.53 -22.19 -13.24
CA VAL A 109 -11.23 -23.38 -12.42
C VAL A 109 -11.74 -23.21 -10.99
N ILE A 110 -11.52 -22.04 -10.39
CA ILE A 110 -11.91 -21.70 -9.01
C ILE A 110 -13.44 -21.62 -8.86
N LEU A 111 -14.10 -20.91 -9.77
CA LEU A 111 -15.55 -20.64 -9.71
C LEU A 111 -16.42 -21.79 -10.23
N ARG A 112 -15.82 -22.74 -10.96
CA ARG A 112 -16.34 -24.03 -11.41
C ARG A 112 -17.49 -24.00 -12.42
N THR A 113 -18.58 -23.28 -12.14
CA THR A 113 -19.85 -23.43 -12.86
C THR A 113 -20.41 -22.10 -13.34
N GLY A 114 -20.96 -22.08 -14.57
CA GLY A 114 -21.65 -20.93 -15.14
C GLY A 114 -23.07 -20.73 -14.62
N THR A 115 -23.88 -19.97 -15.36
CA THR A 115 -25.34 -19.89 -15.17
C THR A 115 -26.05 -20.77 -16.21
N ARG A 116 -27.39 -20.72 -16.27
CA ARG A 116 -28.16 -21.32 -17.36
C ARG A 116 -27.90 -20.66 -18.72
N GLN A 117 -27.52 -19.38 -18.72
CA GLN A 117 -27.39 -18.53 -19.90
C GLN A 117 -25.93 -18.34 -20.33
N GLU A 118 -25.00 -18.25 -19.38
CA GLU A 118 -23.58 -18.00 -19.62
C GLU A 118 -22.71 -19.13 -19.08
N ASN A 119 -21.71 -19.55 -19.85
CA ASN A 119 -20.71 -20.49 -19.32
C ASN A 119 -19.71 -19.77 -18.39
N ILE A 120 -18.96 -20.52 -17.58
CA ILE A 120 -18.07 -19.89 -16.60
C ILE A 120 -16.95 -19.08 -17.24
N LEU A 121 -16.46 -19.49 -18.42
CA LEU A 121 -15.39 -18.77 -19.13
C LEU A 121 -15.85 -17.39 -19.57
N GLN A 122 -17.09 -17.27 -20.05
CA GLN A 122 -17.68 -15.98 -20.43
C GLN A 122 -17.86 -15.07 -19.22
N ILE A 123 -18.34 -15.61 -18.09
CA ILE A 123 -18.45 -14.85 -16.85
C ILE A 123 -17.07 -14.32 -16.42
N CYS A 124 -16.04 -15.17 -16.45
CA CYS A 124 -14.68 -14.79 -16.10
C CYS A 124 -14.04 -13.81 -17.11
N GLN A 125 -14.31 -13.96 -18.41
CA GLN A 125 -13.86 -13.01 -19.44
C GLN A 125 -14.47 -11.63 -19.21
N ARG A 126 -15.78 -11.57 -18.90
CA ARG A 126 -16.43 -10.31 -18.54
C ARG A 126 -15.87 -9.72 -17.25
N LEU A 127 -15.62 -10.56 -16.23
CA LEU A 127 -14.98 -10.15 -14.99
C LEU A 127 -13.64 -9.43 -15.24
N PHE A 128 -12.77 -10.01 -16.08
CA PHE A 128 -11.47 -9.42 -16.42
C PHE A 128 -11.53 -8.34 -17.51
N SER A 129 -12.69 -8.10 -18.12
CA SER A 129 -12.92 -6.91 -18.95
C SER A 129 -13.30 -5.69 -18.11
N GLU A 130 -13.93 -5.90 -16.95
CA GLU A 130 -14.34 -4.83 -16.03
C GLU A 130 -13.26 -4.52 -14.97
N TYR A 131 -12.53 -5.55 -14.52
CA TYR A 131 -11.52 -5.41 -13.47
C TYR A 131 -10.12 -5.85 -13.94
N THR A 132 -9.12 -5.02 -13.62
CA THR A 132 -7.72 -5.47 -13.56
C THR A 132 -7.52 -6.37 -12.33
N LEU A 133 -6.45 -7.17 -12.29
CA LEU A 133 -6.14 -8.01 -11.12
C LEU A 133 -6.08 -7.20 -9.80
N PRO A 134 -5.38 -6.04 -9.72
CA PRO A 134 -5.39 -5.20 -8.53
C PRO A 134 -6.77 -4.57 -8.23
N GLY A 135 -7.54 -4.25 -9.27
CA GLY A 135 -8.91 -3.74 -9.11
C GLY A 135 -9.84 -4.80 -8.51
N LEU A 136 -9.70 -6.04 -8.98
CA LEU A 136 -10.50 -7.18 -8.52
C LEU A 136 -10.14 -7.58 -7.08
N SER A 137 -8.86 -7.54 -6.70
CA SER A 137 -8.41 -7.88 -5.35
C SER A 137 -8.93 -6.94 -4.26
N ARG A 138 -9.32 -5.72 -4.64
CA ARG A 138 -9.91 -4.69 -3.77
C ARG A 138 -11.44 -4.65 -3.86
N ALA A 139 -12.04 -5.42 -4.77
CA ALA A 139 -13.49 -5.44 -4.95
C ALA A 139 -14.16 -6.16 -3.77
N GLY A 140 -15.00 -5.44 -3.02
CA GLY A 140 -15.78 -6.02 -1.93
C GLY A 140 -16.98 -6.84 -2.42
N MET A 141 -17.56 -7.61 -1.49
CA MET A 141 -18.71 -8.49 -1.73
C MET A 141 -19.86 -7.82 -2.49
N THR A 142 -20.21 -6.59 -2.11
CA THR A 142 -21.31 -5.83 -2.73
C THR A 142 -21.08 -5.57 -4.22
N LYS A 143 -19.85 -5.16 -4.60
CA LYS A 143 -19.50 -4.88 -6.00
C LYS A 143 -19.47 -6.17 -6.83
N LEU A 144 -18.88 -7.23 -6.28
CA LEU A 144 -18.80 -8.52 -6.96
C LEU A 144 -20.19 -9.12 -7.23
N ARG A 145 -21.11 -9.00 -6.27
CA ARG A 145 -22.49 -9.50 -6.40
C ARG A 145 -23.34 -8.72 -7.40
N ALA A 146 -22.96 -7.49 -7.75
CA ALA A 146 -23.66 -6.71 -8.76
C ALA A 146 -23.46 -7.28 -10.19
N MET A 147 -22.40 -8.06 -10.42
CA MET A 147 -22.17 -8.70 -11.70
C MET A 147 -23.09 -9.91 -11.92
N HIS A 148 -23.74 -9.95 -13.09
CA HIS A 148 -24.52 -11.10 -13.51
C HIS A 148 -23.68 -12.39 -13.43
N GLY A 149 -24.24 -13.46 -12.87
CA GLY A 149 -23.57 -14.75 -12.76
C GLY A 149 -22.59 -14.90 -11.59
N ILE A 150 -22.33 -13.85 -10.80
CA ILE A 150 -21.53 -13.87 -9.57
C ILE A 150 -22.47 -13.70 -8.37
N GLY A 151 -22.93 -14.83 -7.83
CA GLY A 151 -23.69 -14.85 -6.58
C GLY A 151 -22.77 -14.83 -5.35
N GLU A 152 -23.38 -14.88 -4.18
CA GLU A 152 -22.68 -14.84 -2.87
C GLU A 152 -21.53 -15.85 -2.77
N VAL A 153 -21.76 -17.10 -3.18
CA VAL A 153 -20.74 -18.15 -3.14
C VAL A 153 -19.51 -17.79 -3.98
N LYS A 154 -19.71 -17.33 -5.22
CA LYS A 154 -18.60 -17.00 -6.12
C LYS A 154 -17.87 -15.74 -5.68
N ALA A 155 -18.60 -14.74 -5.19
CA ALA A 155 -18.00 -13.55 -4.63
C ALA A 155 -17.14 -13.88 -3.39
N ALA A 156 -17.62 -14.74 -2.49
CA ALA A 156 -16.85 -15.23 -1.35
C ALA A 156 -15.58 -15.98 -1.79
N GLN A 157 -15.67 -16.83 -2.82
CA GLN A 157 -14.49 -17.50 -3.39
C GLN A 157 -13.44 -16.51 -3.91
N ILE A 158 -13.85 -15.48 -4.63
CA ILE A 158 -12.95 -14.44 -5.14
C ILE A 158 -12.27 -13.72 -3.97
N CYS A 159 -13.04 -13.25 -2.99
CA CYS A 159 -12.50 -12.58 -1.80
C CYS A 159 -11.52 -13.48 -1.04
N ALA A 160 -11.85 -14.76 -0.86
CA ALA A 160 -11.00 -15.72 -0.15
C ALA A 160 -9.66 -15.95 -0.88
N VAL A 161 -9.67 -16.07 -2.21
CA VAL A 161 -8.45 -16.26 -3.00
C VAL A 161 -7.51 -15.06 -2.87
N PHE A 162 -8.04 -13.84 -2.96
CA PHE A 162 -7.21 -12.64 -2.82
C PHE A 162 -6.73 -12.40 -1.39
N GLU A 163 -7.53 -12.78 -0.38
CA GLU A 163 -7.08 -12.73 1.01
C GLU A 163 -5.97 -13.75 1.29
N LEU A 164 -6.07 -14.96 0.74
CA LEU A 164 -4.98 -15.94 0.81
C LEU A 164 -3.72 -15.44 0.11
N ALA A 165 -3.85 -14.82 -1.06
CA ALA A 165 -2.73 -14.22 -1.76
C ALA A 165 -2.07 -13.10 -0.92
N ARG A 166 -2.87 -12.21 -0.31
CA ARG A 166 -2.37 -11.17 0.59
C ARG A 166 -1.65 -11.75 1.81
N ARG A 167 -2.20 -12.80 2.42
CA ARG A 167 -1.55 -13.48 3.55
C ARG A 167 -0.25 -14.13 3.13
N LEU A 168 -0.19 -14.71 1.93
CA LEU A 168 1.04 -15.28 1.39
C LEU A 168 2.09 -14.21 1.12
N GLU A 169 1.70 -13.05 0.58
CA GLU A 169 2.59 -11.89 0.41
C GLU A 169 3.10 -11.35 1.75
N MET A 170 2.26 -11.37 2.79
CA MET A 170 2.64 -10.97 4.16
C MET A 170 3.41 -12.06 4.92
N TYR A 171 3.43 -13.29 4.41
CA TYR A 171 4.09 -14.42 5.02
C TYR A 171 5.58 -14.38 4.62
N SER A 172 6.42 -14.06 5.60
CA SER A 172 7.88 -14.20 5.50
C SER A 172 8.33 -15.30 6.46
N ASP A 173 9.09 -16.27 5.97
CA ASP A 173 9.72 -17.32 6.80
C ASP A 173 10.84 -16.74 7.70
N GLU A 174 11.29 -15.50 7.44
CA GLU A 174 12.24 -14.83 8.33
C GLU A 174 11.51 -14.13 9.48
N PRO A 175 11.94 -14.33 10.74
CA PRO A 175 11.42 -13.56 11.85
C PRO A 175 11.66 -12.07 11.58
N LYS A 176 10.57 -11.29 11.50
CA LYS A 176 10.68 -9.84 11.28
C LYS A 176 11.63 -9.25 12.33
N ARG A 177 12.73 -8.67 11.85
CA ARG A 177 13.78 -8.11 12.70
C ARG A 177 13.15 -7.04 13.59
N LYS A 178 13.24 -7.26 14.91
CA LYS A 178 12.72 -6.35 15.91
C LYS A 178 13.82 -5.37 16.27
N ILE A 179 13.51 -4.08 16.20
CA ILE A 179 14.40 -3.00 16.61
C ILE A 179 14.12 -2.66 18.07
N THR A 180 15.15 -2.79 18.89
CA THR A 180 15.16 -2.46 20.32
C THR A 180 16.21 -1.41 20.65
N SER A 181 17.21 -1.23 19.80
CA SER A 181 18.28 -0.26 19.94
C SER A 181 18.69 0.35 18.58
N PRO A 182 19.34 1.53 18.57
CA PRO A 182 19.97 2.07 17.37
C PRO A 182 20.99 1.12 16.71
N SER A 183 21.68 0.29 17.49
CA SER A 183 22.59 -0.74 16.97
C SER A 183 21.87 -1.77 16.10
N ASP A 184 20.63 -2.13 16.45
CA ASP A 184 19.83 -3.03 15.61
C ASP A 184 19.54 -2.39 14.23
N VAL A 185 19.33 -1.07 14.19
CA VAL A 185 19.13 -0.33 12.93
C VAL A 185 20.39 -0.40 12.08
N PHE A 186 21.55 -0.12 12.69
CA PHE A 186 22.84 -0.19 12.04
C PHE A 186 23.08 -1.60 11.45
N ASP A 187 22.88 -2.65 12.24
CA ASP A 187 23.08 -4.04 11.78
C ASP A 187 22.17 -4.42 10.61
N ILE A 188 20.96 -3.85 10.55
CA ILE A 188 20.01 -4.11 9.46
C ILE A 188 20.51 -3.52 8.14
N VAL A 189 20.94 -2.26 8.15
CA VAL A 189 21.17 -1.46 6.95
C VAL A 189 22.65 -1.36 6.54
N HIS A 190 23.58 -1.49 7.48
CA HIS A 190 25.02 -1.30 7.25
C HIS A 190 25.57 -2.25 6.18
N ALA A 191 25.09 -3.50 6.14
CA ALA A 191 25.51 -4.46 5.12
C ALA A 191 25.20 -4.01 3.69
N GLY A 192 24.09 -3.30 3.49
CA GLY A 192 23.67 -2.78 2.18
C GLY A 192 24.34 -1.44 1.82
N LEU A 193 24.74 -0.66 2.81
CA LEU A 193 25.36 0.66 2.63
C LEU A 193 26.89 0.61 2.56
N ARG A 194 27.51 -0.51 2.95
CA ARG A 194 28.96 -0.64 3.04
C ARG A 194 29.63 -0.44 1.67
N GLY A 195 30.47 0.59 1.58
CA GLY A 195 31.23 0.90 0.37
C GLY A 195 30.45 1.71 -0.68
N GLU A 196 29.23 2.15 -0.34
CA GLU A 196 28.47 3.06 -1.18
C GLU A 196 29.11 4.46 -1.21
N LYS A 197 29.39 4.93 -2.42
CA LYS A 197 30.06 6.24 -2.65
C LYS A 197 29.08 7.41 -2.75
N LYS A 198 27.79 7.12 -2.62
CA LYS A 198 26.70 8.09 -2.63
C LYS A 198 25.96 8.01 -1.31
N GLU A 199 25.43 9.15 -0.89
CA GLU A 199 24.47 9.23 0.20
C GLU A 199 23.19 8.51 -0.23
N HIS A 200 22.68 7.65 0.64
CA HIS A 200 21.42 6.94 0.50
C HIS A 200 20.57 7.31 1.69
N PHE A 201 19.37 7.83 1.43
CA PHE A 201 18.38 8.08 2.47
C PHE A 201 17.38 6.93 2.47
N ILE A 202 17.39 6.15 3.54
CA ILE A 202 16.60 4.95 3.75
C ILE A 202 15.58 5.21 4.85
N VAL A 203 14.38 4.66 4.70
CA VAL A 203 13.36 4.66 5.74
C VAL A 203 13.00 3.22 6.09
N LEU A 204 13.03 2.91 7.38
CA LEU A 204 12.51 1.67 7.93
C LEU A 204 11.07 1.92 8.42
N PHE A 205 10.13 1.18 7.87
CA PHE A 205 8.72 1.22 8.27
C PHE A 205 8.47 0.15 9.31
N LEU A 206 7.91 0.52 10.47
CA LEU A 206 7.78 -0.35 11.63
C LEU A 206 6.33 -0.60 12.02
N ASN A 207 6.07 -1.77 12.59
CA ASN A 207 4.79 -2.03 13.26
C ASN A 207 4.79 -1.59 14.73
N THR A 208 3.66 -1.74 15.42
CA THR A 208 3.50 -1.40 16.85
C THR A 208 4.38 -2.18 17.82
N LYS A 209 5.07 -3.23 17.34
CA LYS A 209 6.04 -4.02 18.11
C LYS A 209 7.49 -3.71 17.73
N ASN A 210 7.72 -2.61 17.00
CA ASN A 210 9.01 -2.19 16.44
C ASN A 210 9.65 -3.24 15.53
N GLN A 211 8.84 -4.00 14.79
CA GLN A 211 9.36 -4.94 13.80
C GLN A 211 9.35 -4.29 12.42
N VAL A 212 10.44 -4.48 11.67
CA VAL A 212 10.57 -3.95 10.30
C VAL A 212 9.51 -4.61 9.40
N LEU A 213 8.64 -3.78 8.84
CA LEU A 213 7.70 -4.13 7.80
C LEU A 213 8.37 -4.06 6.43
N LYS A 214 9.13 -2.99 6.20
CA LYS A 214 9.80 -2.71 4.94
C LYS A 214 10.98 -1.76 5.14
N GLU A 215 12.00 -1.94 4.32
CA GLU A 215 13.12 -1.02 4.11
C GLU A 215 12.97 -0.40 2.73
N GLU A 216 13.07 0.92 2.62
CA GLU A 216 12.98 1.60 1.32
C GLU A 216 13.99 2.74 1.19
N VAL A 217 14.67 2.78 0.05
CA VAL A 217 15.55 3.89 -0.33
C VAL A 217 14.69 4.98 -0.96
N ILE A 218 14.58 6.13 -0.29
CA ILE A 218 13.79 7.28 -0.75
C ILE A 218 14.61 8.18 -1.68
N SER A 219 15.92 8.30 -1.43
CA SER A 219 16.81 9.14 -2.21
C SER A 219 18.21 8.54 -2.33
N ILE A 220 18.88 8.81 -3.45
CA ILE A 220 20.28 8.45 -3.71
C ILE A 220 21.00 9.68 -4.28
N GLY A 221 22.12 10.06 -3.67
CA GLY A 221 22.88 11.27 -3.97
C GLY A 221 22.75 12.30 -2.85
N SER A 222 23.25 13.52 -3.09
CA SER A 222 23.34 14.57 -2.07
C SER A 222 22.01 14.81 -1.35
N LEU A 223 22.02 14.78 -0.02
CA LEU A 223 20.96 15.13 0.91
C LEU A 223 20.66 16.64 0.92
N ASN A 224 20.42 17.22 -0.24
CA ASN A 224 19.84 18.56 -0.27
C ASN A 224 18.40 18.46 0.26
N ALA A 225 18.01 19.39 1.13
CA ALA A 225 16.67 19.48 1.74
C ALA A 225 15.49 19.54 0.73
N SER A 226 15.77 19.63 -0.57
CA SER A 226 14.82 19.59 -1.70
C SER A 226 14.52 18.17 -2.21
N ILE A 227 15.39 17.18 -1.94
CA ILE A 227 15.27 15.84 -2.53
C ILE A 227 14.47 14.89 -1.63
N VAL A 228 14.57 15.02 -0.30
CA VAL A 228 13.81 14.20 0.65
C VAL A 228 12.60 14.98 1.15
N HIS A 229 11.44 14.75 0.51
CA HIS A 229 10.18 15.34 0.94
C HIS A 229 9.40 14.41 1.89
N PRO A 230 8.82 14.94 2.99
CA PRO A 230 7.99 14.15 3.90
C PRO A 230 6.82 13.43 3.22
N ARG A 231 6.30 13.98 2.11
CA ARG A 231 5.21 13.34 1.36
C ARG A 231 5.58 11.95 0.85
N GLU A 232 6.83 11.73 0.44
CA GLU A 232 7.26 10.45 -0.13
C GLU A 232 7.37 9.41 0.99
N ILE A 233 7.95 9.81 2.12
CA ILE A 233 8.07 9.01 3.34
C ILE A 233 6.69 8.57 3.84
N PHE A 234 5.79 9.52 4.09
CA PHE A 234 4.50 9.22 4.71
C PHE A 234 3.48 8.61 3.75
N ARG A 235 3.58 8.86 2.44
CA ARG A 235 2.80 8.12 1.43
C ARG A 235 3.07 6.63 1.58
N GLN A 236 4.36 6.26 1.66
CA GLN A 236 4.75 4.87 1.78
C GLN A 236 4.41 4.29 3.15
N ALA A 237 4.62 5.05 4.23
CA ALA A 237 4.26 4.64 5.58
C ALA A 237 2.77 4.25 5.69
N VAL A 238 1.89 5.02 5.04
CA VAL A 238 0.44 4.73 4.98
C VAL A 238 0.14 3.47 4.15
N ILE A 239 0.82 3.27 3.02
CA ILE A 239 0.65 2.07 2.18
C ILE A 239 1.03 0.81 2.94
N GLU A 240 2.14 0.86 3.70
CA GLU A 240 2.65 -0.26 4.49
C GLU A 240 1.94 -0.44 5.85
N ALA A 241 0.98 0.44 6.18
CA ALA A 241 0.32 0.48 7.49
C ALA A 241 1.33 0.55 8.65
N ALA A 242 2.36 1.37 8.50
CA ALA A 242 3.39 1.58 9.51
C ALA A 242 2.80 2.31 10.73
N ALA A 243 3.18 1.85 11.92
CA ALA A 243 2.90 2.55 13.18
C ALA A 243 3.90 3.67 13.43
N SER A 244 5.13 3.50 12.96
CA SER A 244 6.22 4.46 13.12
C SER A 244 7.31 4.22 12.08
N VAL A 245 8.24 5.18 11.97
CA VAL A 245 9.37 5.12 11.02
C VAL A 245 10.70 5.42 11.70
N ILE A 246 11.78 4.86 11.17
CA ILE A 246 13.16 5.26 11.48
C ILE A 246 13.81 5.74 10.20
N LEU A 247 14.45 6.91 10.27
CA LEU A 247 15.21 7.49 9.16
C LEU A 247 16.65 7.00 9.25
N VAL A 248 17.28 6.75 8.11
CA VAL A 248 18.68 6.36 8.03
C VAL A 248 19.33 7.06 6.86
N HIS A 249 20.55 7.56 7.01
CA HIS A 249 21.40 7.82 5.86
C HIS A 249 22.88 7.55 6.13
N ASN A 250 23.64 7.32 5.07
CA ASN A 250 25.09 7.20 5.17
C ASN A 250 25.80 8.48 4.75
N HIS A 251 26.92 8.78 5.39
CA HIS A 251 27.88 9.81 4.98
C HIS A 251 29.07 9.15 4.26
N PRO A 252 29.25 9.36 2.94
CA PRO A 252 30.41 8.84 2.21
C PRO A 252 31.75 9.41 2.67
N SER A 253 31.74 10.49 3.45
CA SER A 253 32.93 11.04 4.12
C SER A 253 33.45 10.15 5.25
N GLY A 254 32.61 9.24 5.77
CA GLY A 254 32.90 8.34 6.88
C GLY A 254 32.59 8.92 8.27
N ASP A 255 32.33 10.23 8.40
CA ASP A 255 31.99 10.88 9.67
C ASP A 255 30.46 10.86 9.89
N PRO A 256 29.94 10.18 10.93
CA PRO A 256 28.50 10.09 11.19
C PRO A 256 27.91 11.35 11.85
N LYS A 257 28.70 12.40 12.09
CA LYS A 257 28.19 13.64 12.71
C LYS A 257 27.12 14.31 11.81
N PRO A 258 25.94 14.68 12.35
CA PRO A 258 24.88 15.35 11.58
C PRO A 258 25.32 16.72 11.08
N SER A 259 24.93 17.05 9.85
CA SER A 259 24.97 18.41 9.31
C SER A 259 23.75 19.23 9.76
N ASP A 260 23.81 20.55 9.57
CA ASP A 260 22.67 21.43 9.84
C ASP A 260 21.47 21.09 8.93
N GLU A 261 21.76 20.68 7.70
CA GLU A 261 20.76 20.21 6.74
C GLU A 261 20.05 18.94 7.21
N ASP A 262 20.78 18.00 7.83
CA ASP A 262 20.20 16.78 8.40
C ASP A 262 19.25 17.09 9.54
N ILE A 263 19.64 18.01 10.44
CA ILE A 263 18.82 18.45 11.56
C ILE A 263 17.53 19.10 11.05
N GLU A 264 17.64 20.05 10.10
CA GLU A 264 16.47 20.74 9.55
C GLU A 264 15.50 19.78 8.84
N MET A 265 16.05 18.85 8.04
CA MET A 265 15.27 17.84 7.34
C MET A 265 14.58 16.90 8.33
N THR A 266 15.29 16.40 9.34
CA THR A 266 14.74 15.52 10.39
C THR A 266 13.55 16.17 11.07
N GLU A 267 13.67 17.43 11.46
CA GLU A 267 12.59 18.17 12.11
C GLU A 267 11.39 18.40 11.21
N ARG A 268 11.63 18.63 9.92
CA ARG A 268 10.55 18.77 8.94
C ARG A 268 9.77 17.46 8.80
N VAL A 269 10.46 16.33 8.82
CA VAL A 269 9.84 15.00 8.77
C VAL A 269 9.11 14.70 10.07
N CYS A 270 9.70 14.99 11.24
CA CYS A 270 9.06 14.79 12.54
C CYS A 270 7.74 15.57 12.64
N ARG A 271 7.74 16.87 12.31
CA ARG A 271 6.52 17.69 12.31
C ARG A 271 5.44 17.16 11.38
N ALA A 272 5.82 16.61 10.24
CA ALA A 272 4.86 15.98 9.33
C ALA A 272 4.34 14.66 9.91
N GLY A 273 5.17 13.89 10.59
CA GLY A 273 4.79 12.68 11.31
C GLY A 273 3.74 12.94 12.39
N ASP A 274 3.93 14.00 13.18
CA ASP A 274 2.97 14.42 14.21
C ASP A 274 1.58 14.71 13.62
N VAL A 275 1.54 15.35 12.44
CA VAL A 275 0.29 15.68 11.74
C VAL A 275 -0.38 14.44 11.15
N VAL A 276 0.40 13.51 10.61
CA VAL A 276 -0.10 12.27 9.99
C VAL A 276 -0.48 11.23 11.04
N GLY A 277 0.08 11.32 12.25
CA GLY A 277 -0.06 10.33 13.32
C GLY A 277 0.86 9.13 13.14
N ILE A 278 2.04 9.32 12.54
CA ILE A 278 3.09 8.30 12.38
C ILE A 278 4.39 8.86 12.92
N ASP A 279 4.83 8.33 14.06
CA ASP A 279 5.99 8.85 14.78
C ASP A 279 7.31 8.54 14.07
N VAL A 280 8.23 9.50 14.08
CA VAL A 280 9.63 9.28 13.70
C VAL A 280 10.39 8.91 14.97
N LEU A 281 10.75 7.62 15.11
CA LEU A 281 11.33 7.12 16.36
C LEU A 281 12.78 7.54 16.55
N ASP A 282 13.55 7.64 15.47
CA ASP A 282 14.95 8.01 15.44
C ASP A 282 15.39 8.38 14.03
N HIS A 283 16.56 9.01 13.93
CA HIS A 283 17.30 9.21 12.70
C HIS A 283 18.76 8.78 12.90
N ILE A 284 19.18 7.73 12.20
CA ILE A 284 20.50 7.13 12.32
C ILE A 284 21.40 7.57 11.16
N ILE A 285 22.55 8.14 11.49
CA ILE A 285 23.57 8.55 10.51
C ILE A 285 24.71 7.55 10.55
N ILE A 286 25.09 7.00 9.40
CA ILE A 286 26.05 5.91 9.28
C ILE A 286 27.34 6.42 8.64
N GLY A 287 28.44 6.28 9.37
CA GLY A 287 29.80 6.47 8.88
C GLY A 287 30.45 5.15 8.45
N ASP A 288 31.78 5.14 8.33
CA ASP A 288 32.53 3.95 7.86
C ASP A 288 32.52 2.80 8.88
N HIS A 289 32.60 3.12 10.18
CA HIS A 289 32.73 2.15 11.27
C HIS A 289 31.84 2.46 12.48
N ASP A 290 31.10 3.56 12.42
CA ASP A 290 30.32 4.06 13.55
C ASP A 290 29.00 4.65 13.07
N PHE A 291 28.10 4.93 13.99
CA PHE A 291 26.82 5.57 13.73
C PHE A 291 26.45 6.57 14.82
N VAL A 292 25.62 7.55 14.47
CA VAL A 292 25.04 8.49 15.43
C VAL A 292 23.53 8.32 15.42
N SER A 293 22.94 8.19 16.61
CA SER A 293 21.49 8.33 16.81
C SER A 293 21.19 9.79 17.14
N MET A 294 20.48 10.48 16.24
CA MET A 294 20.08 11.86 16.47
C MET A 294 19.16 12.01 17.68
N LYS A 295 18.42 10.96 18.06
CA LYS A 295 17.64 10.95 19.28
C LYS A 295 18.50 10.87 20.53
N GLN A 296 19.51 9.99 20.56
CA GLN A 296 20.39 9.84 21.73
C GLN A 296 21.24 11.09 21.97
N GLU A 297 21.69 11.75 20.90
CA GLU A 297 22.48 12.99 20.96
C GLU A 297 21.63 14.26 21.18
N GLY A 298 20.30 14.15 21.27
CA GLY A 298 19.42 15.29 21.55
C GLY A 298 19.17 16.24 20.36
N TYR A 299 19.38 15.79 19.13
CA TYR A 299 19.04 16.59 17.94
C TYR A 299 17.56 16.52 17.58
N MET A 300 16.83 15.50 18.05
CA MET A 300 15.40 15.33 17.79
C MET A 300 14.54 15.91 18.90
N ARG A 301 13.40 16.51 18.53
CA ARG A 301 12.43 17.03 19.49
C ARG A 301 11.75 15.89 20.24
N HIS A 302 11.53 16.07 21.55
CA HIS A 302 10.75 15.13 22.32
C HIS A 302 9.25 15.21 21.95
N PRO A 303 8.56 14.10 21.64
CA PRO A 303 7.19 14.12 21.12
C PRO A 303 6.17 14.72 22.09
N LEU A 304 6.47 14.76 23.40
CA LEU A 304 5.57 15.32 24.42
C LEU A 304 5.85 16.79 24.79
N CYS A 305 7.09 17.29 24.65
CA CYS A 305 7.44 18.65 25.08
C CYS A 305 7.98 19.55 23.97
N GLY A 306 8.28 19.00 22.78
CA GLY A 306 8.74 19.75 21.62
C GLY A 306 10.13 20.37 21.74
N GLN A 307 10.83 20.19 22.87
CA GLN A 307 12.18 20.71 23.11
C GLN A 307 13.25 19.72 22.60
N ARG A 308 14.39 20.26 22.14
CA ARG A 308 15.54 19.48 21.63
C ARG A 308 16.51 19.08 22.74
N GLU A 309 16.68 19.91 23.78
CA GLU A 309 17.67 19.68 24.83
C GLU A 309 17.04 19.30 26.19
N GLN A 310 17.67 18.31 26.85
CA GLN A 310 17.48 17.95 28.27
C GLN A 310 16.05 17.58 28.69
N CYS A 311 15.54 16.50 28.07
CA CYS A 311 14.43 15.71 28.62
C CYS A 311 14.89 15.05 29.95
N GLY A 312 14.84 15.85 31.02
CA GLY A 312 15.26 15.55 32.39
C GLY A 312 15.11 16.76 33.32
N GLN A 313 15.02 17.97 32.75
CA GLN A 313 14.79 19.23 33.49
C GLN A 313 13.49 19.97 33.07
N CYS A 314 12.72 19.38 32.16
CA CYS A 314 11.47 19.95 31.67
C CYS A 314 10.34 19.76 32.70
N GLU A 315 9.93 20.84 33.38
CA GLU A 315 8.80 20.82 34.33
C GLU A 315 7.46 20.44 33.68
N GLN A 316 7.35 20.48 32.35
CA GLN A 316 6.11 20.20 31.60
C GLN A 316 5.88 18.71 31.32
N CYS A 317 6.92 17.85 31.28
CA CYS A 317 6.76 16.45 30.85
C CYS A 317 6.80 15.41 31.97
N GLY A 318 7.35 15.72 33.16
CA GLY A 318 7.17 14.97 34.42
C GLY A 318 7.47 13.45 34.43
N GLN A 319 7.96 12.85 33.34
CA GLN A 319 8.03 11.39 33.15
C GLN A 319 9.31 10.93 32.40
N CYS A 320 10.36 11.73 32.37
CA CYS A 320 11.66 11.32 31.83
C CYS A 320 12.60 10.95 32.98
N ASP A 321 12.65 9.65 33.31
CA ASP A 321 13.59 9.15 34.31
C ASP A 321 15.05 9.34 33.85
N SER A 322 15.85 9.86 34.77
CA SER A 322 17.26 10.23 34.64
C SER A 322 18.14 9.14 34.04
N VAL A 323 18.75 9.41 32.88
CA VAL A 323 19.99 8.73 32.48
C VAL A 323 21.16 9.34 33.25
N ASN A 324 21.85 8.47 34.01
CA ASN A 324 22.97 8.79 34.88
C ASN A 324 24.03 9.68 34.20
N SER A 325 24.20 10.89 34.70
CA SER A 325 25.37 11.74 34.43
C SER A 325 26.44 11.46 35.49
N SER A 326 27.40 10.61 35.16
CA SER A 326 28.75 10.73 35.70
C SER A 326 29.64 11.18 34.55
N ASP A 327 29.73 12.49 34.34
CA ASP A 327 30.98 13.16 34.01
C ASP A 327 30.77 14.67 34.06
N SER A 328 31.43 15.27 35.04
CA SER A 328 31.57 16.71 35.23
C SER A 328 32.51 17.28 34.19
N VAL A 329 32.06 18.27 33.41
CA VAL A 329 32.97 19.31 32.93
C VAL A 329 32.28 20.65 32.96
N ASP A 330 32.95 21.55 33.68
CA ASP A 330 32.67 22.96 33.89
C ASP A 330 32.58 23.81 32.62
N SER A 331 32.04 25.01 32.83
CA SER A 331 32.21 26.28 32.08
C SER A 331 30.93 26.67 31.31
N ALA A 332 30.03 27.46 31.90
CA ALA A 332 30.14 28.92 32.00
C ALA A 332 30.35 29.57 30.63
N ASP A 333 29.29 30.11 30.03
CA ASP A 333 29.25 31.51 29.58
C ASP A 333 27.93 31.87 28.87
N CYS A 334 27.60 33.15 28.98
CA CYS A 334 26.60 33.92 28.22
C CYS A 334 25.18 34.00 28.77
N VAL A 335 25.06 35.00 29.62
CA VAL A 335 23.89 35.64 30.20
C VAL A 335 23.22 36.60 29.19
N ASN A 336 21.89 36.62 29.21
CA ASN A 336 20.95 37.69 28.81
C ASN A 336 20.95 38.27 27.38
N SER A 337 19.75 38.31 26.79
CA SER A 337 19.05 39.51 26.25
C SER A 337 17.64 39.08 25.84
N ALA A 338 16.61 39.27 26.68
CA ALA A 338 15.79 40.48 26.80
C ALA A 338 14.79 40.68 25.64
N ASP A 339 13.51 40.71 26.05
CA ASP A 339 12.32 41.10 25.30
C ASP A 339 12.47 42.43 24.54
N SER A 340 11.77 42.57 23.41
CA SER A 340 10.86 43.72 23.18
C SER A 340 10.14 43.64 21.83
N GLU A 341 8.88 44.02 21.90
CA GLU A 341 7.93 44.25 20.81
C GLU A 341 8.42 45.36 19.85
N ASN A 342 8.02 45.32 18.57
CA ASN A 342 6.99 46.24 18.02
C ASN A 342 7.11 46.44 16.49
N SER A 343 5.94 46.32 15.85
CA SER A 343 5.43 47.08 14.69
C SER A 343 6.04 47.03 13.28
N ALA A 344 5.09 46.90 12.35
CA ALA A 344 4.94 47.62 11.07
C ALA A 344 5.38 46.93 9.77
N SER A 345 4.35 46.42 9.09
CA SER A 345 4.02 46.66 7.68
C SER A 345 5.13 46.54 6.64
N SER A 346 4.99 45.59 5.72
CA SER A 346 4.79 45.94 4.31
C SER A 346 4.30 44.75 3.49
N VAL A 347 3.24 45.06 2.77
CA VAL A 347 2.65 44.41 1.61
C VAL A 347 3.71 43.78 0.71
N ASN A 348 3.51 42.53 0.28
CA ASN A 348 3.83 42.14 -1.09
C ASN A 348 2.85 41.07 -1.58
N SER A 349 2.02 41.53 -2.51
CA SER A 349 1.16 40.77 -3.39
C SER A 349 1.97 39.81 -4.27
N VAL A 350 1.57 38.53 -4.34
CA VAL A 350 1.64 37.76 -5.59
C VAL A 350 0.44 36.80 -5.63
N THR A 351 -0.54 37.15 -6.47
CA THR A 351 -1.44 36.24 -7.18
C THR A 351 -0.64 35.32 -8.10
N VAL A 352 -0.81 34.01 -7.98
CA VAL A 352 -1.22 33.07 -9.06
C VAL A 352 -2.02 31.95 -8.42
#